data_AF-R0P099-F1
#
_entry.id   AF-R0P099-F1
#
_cell.length_a   1.000
_cell.length_b   1.000
_cell.length_c   1.000
_cell.angle_alpha   90.00
_cell.angle_beta   90.00
_cell.angle_gamma   90.00
#
_symmetry.space_group_name_H-M   'P 1'
#
loop_
_entity.id
_entity.type
_entity.pdbx_description
1 polymer ?
#
loop_
_entity_poly.entity_id
_entity_poly.type
_entity_poly.pdbx_seq_one_letter_code
_entity_poly.pdbx_strand_id
1 'polypeptide(L)' 'MVSYGQNQIGGVAYAQYDIFRLENGKIVEYWDNKEVMPKVEDLANRWKF' A
#
# COMPACT_ATOMS: atom_id res chain seq x y z
N MET A 1 -12.68 -3.72 3.50
CA MET A 1 -11.88 -2.69 4.20
C MET A 1 -10.55 -2.56 3.49
N VAL A 2 -10.01 -1.35 3.36
CA VAL A 2 -8.72 -1.11 2.70
C VAL A 2 -7.83 -0.34 3.67
N SER A 3 -6.57 -0.76 3.78
CA SER A 3 -5.50 -0.05 4.46
C SER A 3 -4.41 0.28 3.44
N TYR A 4 -3.72 1.40 3.64
CA TYR A 4 -2.57 1.77 2.83
C TYR A 4 -1.50 2.42 3.72
N GLY A 5 -0.24 2.29 3.31
CA GLY A 5 0.87 2.89 4.04
C GLY A 5 2.20 2.75 3.34
N GLN A 6 3.21 3.39 3.92
CA GLN A 6 4.60 3.24 3.50
C GLN A 6 5.35 2.39 4.52
N ASN A 7 6.08 1.38 4.04
CA ASN A 7 6.91 0.50 4.86
C ASN A 7 8.39 0.62 4.47
N GLN A 8 9.29 0.45 5.45
CA GLN A 8 10.74 0.40 5.25
C GLN A 8 11.22 -1.02 5.51
N ILE A 9 11.73 -1.70 4.47
CA ILE A 9 12.20 -3.09 4.55
C ILE A 9 13.59 -3.15 3.95
N GLY A 10 14.61 -3.48 4.76
CA GLY A 10 15.99 -3.53 4.29
C GLY A 10 16.53 -2.20 3.75
N GLY A 11 16.03 -1.07 4.25
CA GLY A 11 16.39 0.27 3.75
C GLY A 11 15.69 0.68 2.45
N VAL A 12 14.79 -0.15 1.92
CA VAL A 12 13.98 0.17 0.73
C VAL A 12 12.58 0.58 1.17
N ALA A 13 12.09 1.69 0.62
CA ALA A 13 10.73 2.18 0.82
C ALA A 13 9.76 1.42 -0.08
N TYR A 14 8.65 0.96 0.49
CA TYR A 14 7.56 0.31 -0.24
C TYR A 14 6.24 1.04 0.00
N ALA A 15 5.43 1.15 -1.04
CA ALA A 15 4.01 1.43 -0.91
C ALA A 15 3.30 0.09 -0.72
N GLN A 16 2.47 -0.02 0.32
CA GLN A 16 1.73 -1.23 0.68
C GLN A 16 0.23 -0.92 0.65
N TYR A 17 -0.53 -1.85 0.09
CA TYR A 17 -1.98 -1.88 0.20
C TYR A 17 -2.42 -3.23 0.75
N ASP A 18 -3.36 -3.17 1.68
CA ASP A 18 -4.02 -4.35 2.25
C ASP A 18 -5.51 -4.24 1.98
N ILE A 19 -6.10 -5.30 1.44
CA ILE A 19 -7.52 -5.41 1.13
C ILE A 19 -8.09 -6.57 1.94
N PHE A 20 -9.16 -6.29 2.68
CA PHE A 20 -9.86 -7.27 3.50
C PHE A 20 -11.31 -7.37 3.06
N ARG A 21 -11.78 -8.60 2.79
CA ARG A 21 -13.21 -8.88 2.71
C ARG A 21 -13.69 -9.30 4.10
N LEU A 22 -14.78 -8.68 4.55
CA LEU A 22 -15.36 -8.93 5.86
C LEU A 22 -16.71 -9.65 5.70
N GLU A 23 -16.96 -10.63 6.56
CA GLU A 23 -18.28 -11.25 6.77
C GLU A 23 -18.53 -11.38 8.27
N ASN A 24 -19.71 -10.96 8.73
CA ASN A 24 -20.09 -11.02 10.16
C ASN A 24 -19.04 -10.42 11.11
N GLY A 25 -18.43 -9.31 10.70
CA GLY A 25 -17.39 -8.61 11.46
C GLY A 25 -16.03 -9.34 11.51
N LYS A 26 -15.85 -10.43 10.74
CA LYS A 26 -14.60 -11.18 10.65
C LYS A 26 -13.97 -11.04 9.28
N ILE A 27 -12.64 -11.09 9.23
CA ILE A 27 -11.90 -11.17 7.96
C ILE A 27 -12.07 -12.58 7.42
N VAL A 28 -12.61 -12.69 6.21
CA VAL A 28 -12.78 -13.97 5.51
C VAL A 28 -11.91 -14.07 4.26
N GLU A 29 -11.32 -12.95 3.82
CA GLU A 29 -10.37 -12.93 2.72
C GLU A 29 -9.41 -11.74 2.88
N TYR A 30 -8.17 -11.96 2.49
CA TYR A 30 -7.08 -11.02 2.59
C TYR A 30 -6.24 -11.07 1.32
N TRP A 31 -5.99 -9.90 0.75
CA TRP A 31 -5.05 -9.70 -0.33
C TRP A 31 -4.14 -8.54 0.02
N ASP A 32 -2.89 -8.66 -0.37
CA ASP A 32 -1.93 -7.57 -0.25
C ASP A 32 -1.12 -7.41 -1.52
N ASN A 33 -0.65 -6.18 -1.71
CA ASN A 33 0.38 -5.89 -2.69
C ASN A 33 1.36 -4.89 -2.08
N LYS A 34 2.63 -5.04 -2.45
CA LYS A 34 3.66 -4.08 -2.12
C LYS A 34 4.60 -3.86 -3.28
N GLU A 35 4.88 -2.59 -3.54
CA GLU A 35 5.75 -2.18 -4.61
C GLU A 35 6.79 -1.20 -4.08
N VAL A 36 7.98 -1.26 -4.65
CA VAL A 36 9.04 -0.31 -4.33
C VAL A 36 8.53 1.08 -4.69
N MET A 37 8.65 2.01 -3.74
CA MET A 37 8.30 3.40 -4.01
C MET A 37 9.25 3.95 -5.09
N PRO A 38 8.71 4.53 -6.17
CA PRO A 38 9.55 5.22 -7.14
C PRO A 38 10.27 6.39 -6.45
N LYS A 39 11.36 6.83 -7.06
CA LYS A 39 12.03 8.03 -6.56
C LYS A 39 11.09 9.22 -6.70
N VAL A 40 11.32 10.20 -5.85
CA VAL A 40 10.44 11.35 -5.74
C VAL A 40 10.39 12.15 -7.06
N GLU A 41 11.50 12.20 -7.80
CA GLU A 41 11.58 12.79 -9.13
C GLU A 41 10.75 12.06 -10.20
N ASP A 42 10.44 10.78 -10.02
CA ASP A 42 9.70 9.95 -10.98
C ASP A 42 8.17 9.96 -10.73
N LEU A 43 7.72 10.64 -9.67
CA LEU A 43 6.31 10.68 -9.28
C LEU A 43 5.47 11.50 -10.27
N ALA A 44 4.63 10.81 -11.05
CA ALA A 44 3.81 11.41 -12.10
C ALA A 44 2.82 12.50 -11.62
N ASN A 45 2.47 12.52 -10.33
CA ASN A 45 1.41 13.37 -9.77
C ASN A 45 1.84 14.23 -8.57
N ARG A 46 3.15 14.32 -8.24
CA ARG A 46 3.64 14.96 -7.00
C ARG A 46 3.18 16.41 -6.79
N TRP A 47 2.88 17.12 -7.88
CA TRP A 47 2.52 18.54 -7.86
C TRP A 47 1.14 18.83 -8.45
N LYS A 48 0.32 17.78 -8.62
CA LYS A 48 -1.01 17.92 -9.24
C LYS A 48 -2.11 18.27 -8.24
N PHE A 49 -1.83 18.22 -6.94
CA PHE A 49 -2.75 18.53 -5.85
C PHE A 49 -2.00 19.19 -4.70
#